data_AF-A0AAV7JI68-F1
#
_entry.id   AF-A0AAV7JI68-F1
#
_cell.length_a   1.000
_cell.length_b   1.000
_cell.length_c   1.000
_cell.angle_alpha   90.00
_cell.angle_beta   90.00
_cell.angle_gamma   90.00
#
_symmetry.space_group_name_H-M   'P 1'
#
loop_
_entity.id
_entity.type
_entity.pdbx_description
1 polymer ?
#
loop_
_entity_poly.entity_id
_entity_poly.type
_entity_poly.pdbx_seq_one_letter_code
_entity_poly.pdbx_strand_id
1 'polypeptide(L)'
;MGVPQYRPEDWRLFIDSSKRSLKCVILHNGNLYVSIPIGHSTKLKEEYENIKIVLQKLKYHEYQWLICVDLKMANFLLGQQGGYTKYPCFICLCESRARKDHWVNKVGPLRTDLTIGVANILYEPLVPGEKIILPPFHIKLGLMKQFVKSLDKDAPVSSTF
;
A
#
# COMPACT_ATOMS: atom_id res chain seq x y z
N MET A 1 -8.45 11.80 36.53
CA MET A 1 -7.63 11.10 35.51
C MET A 1 -7.84 11.83 34.20
N GLY A 2 -6.86 12.62 33.75
CA GLY A 2 -6.97 13.37 32.50
C GLY A 2 -6.92 12.42 31.32
N VAL A 3 -7.83 12.58 30.37
CA VAL A 3 -7.73 11.89 29.08
C VAL A 3 -6.41 12.35 28.43
N PRO A 4 -5.50 11.46 28.03
CA PRO A 4 -4.27 11.87 27.38
C PRO A 4 -4.59 12.70 26.14
N GLN A 5 -3.84 13.79 25.95
CA GLN A 5 -4.03 14.70 24.83
C GLN A 5 -3.79 13.96 23.51
N TYR A 6 -4.71 14.12 22.55
CA TYR A 6 -4.59 13.50 21.24
C TYR A 6 -3.36 14.04 20.49
N ARG A 7 -2.54 13.11 19.98
CA ARG A 7 -1.35 13.37 19.19
C ARG A 7 -1.40 12.55 17.90
N PRO A 8 -1.50 13.17 16.70
CA PRO A 8 -1.60 12.43 15.44
C PRO A 8 -0.48 11.40 15.21
N GLU A 9 0.74 11.71 15.66
CA GLU A 9 1.92 10.85 15.54
C GLU A 9 1.78 9.49 16.24
N ASP A 10 0.91 9.38 17.25
CA ASP A 10 0.62 8.13 17.96
C ASP A 10 -0.32 7.21 17.17
N TRP A 11 -0.81 7.65 16.01
CA TRP A 11 -1.80 6.94 15.21
C TRP A 11 -1.37 6.73 13.76
N ARG A 12 -1.86 5.65 13.16
CA ARG A 12 -1.69 5.34 11.73
C ARG A 12 -3.04 5.13 11.08
N LEU A 13 -3.17 5.62 9.86
CA LEU A 13 -4.30 5.37 9.01
C LEU A 13 -4.12 4.04 8.27
N PHE A 14 -5.00 3.10 8.49
CA PHE A 14 -5.09 1.88 7.70
C PHE A 14 -6.21 2.02 6.68
N ILE A 15 -5.87 1.88 5.39
CA ILE A 15 -6.85 1.86 4.31
C ILE A 15 -6.80 0.48 3.67
N ASP A 16 -7.87 -0.27 3.86
CA ASP A 16 -8.06 -1.56 3.21
C ASP A 16 -9.16 -1.43 2.19
N SER A 17 -8.93 -1.99 1.02
CA SER A 17 -9.93 -2.04 -0.01
C SER A 17 -10.06 -3.44 -0.58
N SER A 18 -11.31 -3.76 -0.86
CA SER A 18 -11.74 -5.03 -1.41
C SER A 18 -12.74 -4.76 -2.53
N LYS A 19 -13.02 -5.81 -3.33
CA LYS A 19 -14.05 -5.73 -4.39
C LYS A 19 -15.43 -5.24 -3.90
N ARG A 20 -15.73 -5.37 -2.61
CA ARG A 20 -17.05 -5.07 -2.03
C ARG A 20 -17.08 -3.83 -1.14
N SER A 21 -15.93 -3.38 -0.66
CA SER A 21 -15.87 -2.30 0.32
C SER A 21 -14.50 -1.68 0.43
N LEU A 22 -14.50 -0.38 0.70
CA LEU A 22 -13.37 0.42 1.15
C LEU A 22 -13.55 0.70 2.64
N LYS A 23 -12.48 0.52 3.42
CA LYS A 23 -12.46 0.68 4.88
C LYS A 23 -11.29 1.56 5.28
N CYS A 24 -11.55 2.51 6.17
CA CYS A 24 -10.55 3.39 6.76
C CYS A 24 -10.62 3.22 8.27
N VAL A 25 -9.50 2.83 8.88
CA VAL A 25 -9.39 2.54 10.31
C VAL A 25 -8.16 3.26 10.85
N ILE A 26 -8.29 3.88 12.02
CA ILE A 26 -7.17 4.46 12.75
C ILE A 26 -6.66 3.43 13.76
N LEU A 27 -5.35 3.19 13.73
CA LEU A 27 -4.65 2.23 14.57
C LEU A 27 -3.69 2.97 15.50
N HIS A 28 -3.72 2.66 16.79
CA HIS A 28 -2.77 3.23 17.74
C HIS A 28 -1.42 2.52 17.66
N ASN A 29 -0.33 3.30 17.70
CA ASN A 29 1.03 2.79 17.74
C ASN A 29 1.25 1.92 18.98
N GLY A 30 1.76 0.71 18.80
CA GLY A 30 1.95 -0.22 19.93
C GLY A 30 0.67 -0.87 20.44
N ASN A 31 -0.47 -0.70 19.76
CA ASN A 31 -1.75 -1.38 20.05
C ASN A 31 -2.26 -1.21 21.50
N LEU A 32 -1.91 -0.09 22.15
CA LEU A 32 -2.40 0.22 23.51
C LEU A 32 -3.90 0.52 23.54
N TYR A 33 -4.43 1.11 22.45
CA TYR A 33 -5.85 1.38 22.29
C TYR A 33 -6.45 0.55 21.16
N VAL A 34 -7.76 0.36 21.22
CA VAL A 34 -8.54 -0.33 20.20
C VAL A 34 -8.49 0.40 18.87
N SER A 35 -8.63 -0.34 17.78
CA SER A 35 -8.73 0.21 16.43
C SER A 35 -10.06 0.95 16.25
N ILE A 36 -10.03 2.13 15.65
CA ILE A 36 -11.20 3.00 15.49
C ILE A 36 -11.58 3.07 14.00
N PRO A 37 -12.74 2.52 13.58
CA PRO A 37 -13.20 2.70 12.21
C PRO A 37 -13.65 4.15 12.00
N ILE A 38 -13.07 4.82 11.01
CA ILE A 38 -13.34 6.23 10.69
C ILE A 38 -14.00 6.43 9.32
N GLY A 39 -14.05 5.38 8.49
CA GLY A 39 -14.67 5.45 7.18
C GLY A 39 -14.99 4.08 6.63
N HIS A 40 -16.12 3.98 5.95
CA HIS A 40 -16.55 2.78 5.24
C HIS A 40 -17.39 3.17 4.02
N SER A 41 -17.21 2.44 2.92
CA SER A 41 -18.08 2.54 1.75
C SER A 41 -18.16 1.21 1.01
N THR A 42 -19.38 0.79 0.65
CA THR A 42 -19.61 -0.35 -0.24
C THR A 42 -19.77 0.06 -1.70
N LYS A 43 -19.85 1.36 -1.97
CA LYS A 43 -20.13 1.91 -3.31
C LYS A 43 -18.88 2.41 -4.02
N LEU A 44 -17.88 2.84 -3.25
CA LEU A 44 -16.65 3.38 -3.83
C LEU A 44 -15.79 2.25 -4.38
N LYS A 45 -15.33 2.44 -5.62
CA LYS A 45 -14.34 1.58 -6.25
C LYS A 45 -12.93 2.10 -5.95
N GLU A 46 -11.97 1.19 -6.03
CA GLU A 46 -10.54 1.49 -5.97
C GLU A 46 -10.10 2.23 -7.22
N GLU A 47 -10.28 3.55 -7.19
CA GLU A 47 -9.94 4.48 -8.27
C GLU A 47 -9.34 5.72 -7.64
N TYR A 48 -8.38 6.34 -8.34
CA TYR A 48 -7.62 7.50 -7.86
C TYR A 48 -8.55 8.62 -7.32
N GLU A 49 -9.56 9.01 -8.10
CA GLU A 49 -10.50 10.07 -7.72
C GLU A 49 -11.31 9.74 -6.46
N ASN A 50 -11.71 8.48 -6.29
CA ASN A 50 -12.44 8.05 -5.10
C ASN A 50 -11.55 8.09 -3.85
N ILE A 51 -10.28 7.71 -3.98
CA ILE A 51 -9.32 7.77 -2.86
C ILE A 51 -9.02 9.23 -2.49
N LYS A 52 -8.92 10.13 -3.48
CA LYS A 52 -8.77 11.57 -3.26
C LYS A 52 -9.95 12.14 -2.44
N ILE A 53 -11.18 11.80 -2.81
CA ILE A 53 -12.39 12.21 -2.07
C ILE A 53 -12.37 11.67 -0.63
N VAL A 54 -11.93 10.43 -0.44
CA VAL A 54 -11.83 9.82 0.90
C VAL A 54 -10.82 10.57 1.76
N LEU A 55 -9.62 10.86 1.27
CA LEU A 55 -8.60 11.62 2.01
C LEU A 55 -9.06 13.04 2.35
N GLN A 56 -9.80 13.70 1.45
CA GLN A 56 -10.41 15.00 1.71
C GLN A 56 -11.44 14.93 2.83
N LYS A 57 -12.33 13.94 2.81
CA LYS A 57 -13.34 13.75 3.87
C LYS A 57 -12.72 13.41 5.22
N LEU A 58 -11.61 12.68 5.23
CA LEU A 58 -10.84 12.39 6.42
C LEU A 58 -9.98 13.56 6.90
N LYS A 59 -9.95 14.67 6.14
CA LYS A 59 -9.10 15.84 6.41
C LYS A 59 -7.64 15.45 6.65
N TYR A 60 -7.12 14.53 5.83
CA TYR A 60 -5.78 13.95 6.02
C TYR A 60 -4.66 15.00 6.14
N HIS A 61 -4.81 16.13 5.43
CA HIS A 61 -3.88 17.26 5.49
C HIS A 61 -3.67 17.82 6.90
N GLU A 62 -4.68 17.76 7.77
CA GLU A 62 -4.60 18.26 9.16
C GLU A 62 -3.82 17.31 10.08
N TYR A 63 -3.86 16.01 9.82
CA TYR A 63 -3.32 14.99 10.73
C TYR A 63 -2.00 14.37 10.29
N GLN A 64 -1.76 14.27 8.99
CA GLN A 64 -0.51 13.74 8.42
C GLN A 64 -0.08 12.36 8.96
N TRP A 65 -1.07 11.50 9.28
CA TRP A 65 -0.83 10.14 9.78
C TRP A 65 0.06 9.33 8.84
N LEU A 66 0.83 8.41 9.40
CA LEU A 66 1.42 7.33 8.60
C LEU A 66 0.30 6.45 8.04
N ILE A 67 0.40 6.04 6.78
CA ILE A 67 -0.63 5.29 6.07
C ILE A 67 -0.15 3.86 5.83
N CYS A 68 -0.85 2.89 6.41
CA CYS A 68 -0.64 1.48 6.20
C CYS A 68 -1.59 0.96 5.11
N VAL A 69 -1.03 0.50 4.00
CA VAL A 69 -1.80 0.08 2.81
C VAL A 69 -1.13 -1.09 2.10
N ASP A 70 -1.91 -1.83 1.31
CA ASP A 70 -1.34 -2.79 0.37
C ASP A 70 -0.68 -2.11 -0.84
N LEU A 71 0.02 -2.89 -1.67
CA LEU A 71 0.71 -2.38 -2.87
C LEU A 71 -0.25 -1.76 -3.88
N LYS A 72 -1.51 -2.21 -3.94
CA LYS A 72 -2.48 -1.70 -4.91
C LYS A 72 -2.95 -0.32 -4.49
N MET A 73 -3.26 -0.13 -3.22
CA MET A 73 -3.62 1.14 -2.61
C MET A 73 -2.47 2.15 -2.62
N ALA A 74 -1.22 1.69 -2.42
CA ALA A 74 -0.04 2.53 -2.58
C ALA A 74 0.05 3.13 -4.01
N ASN A 75 -0.30 2.38 -5.05
CA ASN A 75 -0.32 2.91 -6.42
C ASN A 75 -1.31 4.08 -6.56
N PHE A 76 -2.52 3.97 -6.00
CA PHE A 76 -3.50 5.06 -6.06
C PHE A 76 -3.04 6.29 -5.27
N LEU A 77 -2.45 6.08 -4.08
CA LEU A 77 -1.94 7.16 -3.24
C LEU A 77 -0.78 7.93 -3.90
N LEU A 78 0.05 7.25 -4.68
CA LEU A 78 1.20 7.84 -5.37
C LEU A 78 0.94 8.16 -6.85
N GLY A 79 -0.31 8.02 -7.30
CA GLY A 79 -0.69 8.30 -8.69
C GLY A 79 -0.07 7.36 -9.73
N GLN A 80 0.41 6.18 -9.31
CA GLN A 80 1.02 5.20 -10.21
C GLN A 80 -0.04 4.37 -10.96
N GLN A 81 0.32 3.96 -12.16
CA GLN A 81 -0.43 2.98 -12.93
C GLN A 81 -0.37 1.61 -12.26
N GLY A 82 -1.53 1.04 -11.94
CA GLY A 82 -1.65 -0.34 -11.47
C GLY A 82 -1.48 -1.39 -12.57
N GLY A 83 -1.38 -2.65 -12.18
CA GLY A 83 -1.28 -3.78 -13.11
C GLY A 83 0.17 -4.12 -13.53
N TYR A 84 0.33 -4.76 -14.69
CA TYR A 84 1.63 -5.23 -15.17
C TYR A 84 2.41 -4.13 -15.91
N THR A 85 2.95 -3.18 -15.14
CA THR A 85 3.66 -2.01 -15.67
C THR A 85 5.18 -2.25 -15.73
N LYS A 86 5.89 -1.45 -16.54
CA LYS A 86 7.35 -1.54 -16.69
C LYS A 86 8.09 -1.24 -15.38
N TYR A 87 7.61 -0.25 -14.60
CA TYR A 87 8.24 0.22 -13.37
C TYR A 87 7.27 0.14 -12.17
N PRO A 88 6.85 -1.05 -11.73
CA PRO A 88 5.75 -1.20 -10.77
C PRO A 88 6.10 -0.80 -9.33
N CYS A 89 7.38 -0.57 -9.02
CA CYS A 89 7.80 -0.19 -7.69
C CYS A 89 7.71 1.33 -7.49
N PHE A 90 7.18 1.76 -6.34
CA PHE A 90 7.18 3.17 -5.94
C PHE A 90 8.45 3.60 -5.22
N ILE A 91 9.30 2.66 -4.80
CA ILE A 91 10.55 2.94 -4.07
C ILE A 91 11.73 3.01 -5.05
N CYS A 92 11.72 2.19 -6.10
CA CYS A 92 12.83 2.11 -7.06
C CYS A 92 12.34 2.00 -8.50
N LEU A 93 13.25 2.25 -9.45
CA LEU A 93 13.02 2.18 -10.88
C LEU A 93 13.38 0.81 -11.46
N CYS A 94 13.17 -0.27 -10.69
CA CYS A 94 13.39 -1.63 -11.18
C CYS A 94 12.44 -1.96 -12.35
N GLU A 95 13.02 -2.38 -13.48
CA GLU A 95 12.25 -2.79 -14.65
C GLU A 95 11.71 -4.21 -14.47
N SER A 96 10.40 -4.38 -14.35
CA SER A 96 9.74 -5.68 -14.15
C SER A 96 9.85 -6.64 -15.34
N ARG A 97 10.24 -6.13 -16.51
CA ARG A 97 10.32 -6.87 -17.77
C ARG A 97 11.73 -7.38 -18.06
N ALA A 98 12.75 -6.86 -17.38
CA ALA A 98 14.16 -7.20 -17.55
C ALA A 98 14.55 -8.51 -16.84
N ARG A 99 13.93 -9.64 -17.23
CA ARG A 99 14.07 -10.94 -16.55
C ARG A 99 15.51 -11.45 -16.42
N LYS A 100 16.39 -11.09 -17.36
CA LYS A 100 17.80 -11.50 -17.36
C LYS A 100 18.60 -10.80 -16.26
N ASP A 101 18.25 -9.54 -15.98
CA ASP A 101 19.00 -8.68 -15.07
C ASP A 101 18.51 -8.78 -13.62
N HIS A 102 17.32 -9.36 -13.38
CA HIS A 102 16.69 -9.46 -12.05
C HIS A 102 17.54 -10.20 -11.01
N TRP A 103 18.36 -11.16 -11.44
CA TRP A 103 19.20 -11.96 -10.54
C TRP A 103 20.59 -11.36 -10.32
N VAL A 104 21.00 -10.45 -11.20
CA VAL A 104 22.32 -9.80 -11.20
C VAL A 104 22.22 -8.44 -10.50
N ASN A 105 21.26 -7.62 -10.91
CA ASN A 105 21.05 -6.26 -10.40
C ASN A 105 19.93 -6.27 -9.35
N LYS A 106 20.31 -6.61 -8.11
CA LYS A 106 19.37 -6.73 -6.97
C LYS A 106 18.82 -5.40 -6.48
N VAL A 107 19.51 -4.28 -6.79
CA VAL A 107 19.14 -2.94 -6.35
C VAL A 107 19.06 -2.05 -7.58
N GLY A 108 17.85 -1.59 -7.90
CA GLY A 108 17.63 -0.57 -8.92
C GLY A 108 17.84 0.85 -8.37
N PRO A 109 17.92 1.87 -9.25
CA PRO A 109 18.02 3.24 -8.81
C PRO A 109 16.80 3.64 -7.99
N LEU A 110 17.02 4.46 -6.96
CA LEU A 110 15.94 4.99 -6.12
C LEU A 110 14.99 5.84 -6.99
N ARG A 111 13.70 5.71 -6.76
CA ARG A 111 12.69 6.57 -7.38
C ARG A 111 12.59 7.85 -6.56
N THR A 112 13.29 8.90 -7.00
CA THR A 112 13.28 10.22 -6.33
C THR A 112 12.05 11.03 -6.72
N ASP A 113 11.64 10.96 -7.98
CA ASP A 113 10.62 11.85 -8.54
C ASP A 113 9.38 11.09 -9.04
N LEU A 114 8.22 11.68 -8.81
CA LEU A 114 6.91 11.20 -9.28
C LEU A 114 6.38 12.11 -10.39
N THR A 115 7.20 12.32 -11.43
CA THR A 115 6.82 13.16 -12.58
C THR A 115 5.75 12.46 -13.43
N ILE A 116 4.64 13.14 -13.67
CA ILE A 116 3.51 12.61 -14.47
C ILE A 116 3.97 12.24 -15.88
N GLY A 117 3.54 11.08 -16.37
CA GLY A 117 3.91 10.53 -17.68
C GLY A 117 5.24 9.80 -17.68
N VAL A 118 6.06 9.93 -16.63
CA VAL A 118 7.36 9.27 -16.51
C VAL A 118 7.22 8.01 -15.66
N ALA A 119 7.89 6.95 -16.08
CA ALA A 119 8.09 5.73 -15.30
C ALA A 119 6.84 5.19 -14.61
N ASN A 120 5.67 5.21 -15.28
CA ASN A 120 4.34 4.74 -14.83
C ASN A 120 3.48 5.67 -13.95
N ILE A 121 3.88 6.94 -13.76
CA ILE A 121 3.04 7.90 -13.02
C ILE A 121 1.96 8.45 -13.95
N LEU A 122 0.70 8.37 -13.52
CA LEU A 122 -0.47 8.89 -14.26
C LEU A 122 -1.05 10.15 -13.63
N TYR A 123 -0.97 10.25 -12.31
CA TYR A 123 -1.60 11.33 -11.54
C TYR A 123 -0.63 11.91 -10.52
N GLU A 124 -0.97 13.09 -10.00
CA GLU A 124 -0.23 13.68 -8.88
C GLU A 124 -0.35 12.79 -7.62
N PRO A 125 0.73 12.61 -6.86
CA PRO A 125 0.67 11.92 -5.58
C PRO A 125 -0.30 12.61 -4.62
N LEU A 126 -1.20 11.85 -4.01
CA LEU A 126 -2.13 12.34 -3.00
C LEU A 126 -1.46 12.53 -1.63
N VAL A 127 -0.37 11.81 -1.39
CA VAL A 127 0.41 11.84 -0.14
C VAL A 127 1.91 11.67 -0.44
N PRO A 128 2.79 12.16 0.44
CA PRO A 128 4.22 11.91 0.32
C PRO A 128 4.54 10.41 0.45
N GLY A 129 5.49 9.89 -0.34
CA GLY A 129 5.90 8.48 -0.27
C GLY A 129 6.41 8.05 1.11
N GLU A 130 7.04 8.97 1.85
CA GLU A 130 7.53 8.76 3.21
C GLU A 130 6.42 8.47 4.23
N LYS A 131 5.18 8.85 3.92
CA LYS A 131 4.02 8.57 4.77
C LYS A 131 3.48 7.16 4.57
N ILE A 132 3.93 6.42 3.55
CA ILE A 132 3.39 5.09 3.22
C ILE A 132 4.19 3.99 3.92
N ILE A 133 3.48 3.11 4.62
CA ILE A 133 4.00 1.90 5.23
C ILE A 133 3.37 0.70 4.53
N LEU A 134 4.21 -0.23 4.10
CA LEU A 134 3.77 -1.55 3.66
C LEU A 134 3.76 -2.52 4.86
N PRO A 135 2.59 -3.03 5.27
CA PRO A 135 2.51 -4.02 6.33
C PRO A 135 3.26 -5.31 5.93
N PRO A 136 4.22 -5.80 6.75
CA PRO A 136 5.03 -6.98 6.42
C PRO A 136 4.20 -8.23 6.10
N PHE A 137 3.03 -8.33 6.71
CA PHE A 137 2.11 -9.45 6.50
C PHE A 137 1.63 -9.57 5.05
N HIS A 138 1.24 -8.46 4.40
CA HIS A 138 0.79 -8.49 3.01
C HIS A 138 1.92 -8.89 2.05
N ILE A 139 3.16 -8.50 2.34
CA ILE A 139 4.34 -8.90 1.57
C ILE A 139 4.58 -10.40 1.72
N LYS A 140 4.62 -10.91 2.96
CA LYS A 140 4.85 -12.33 3.25
C LYS A 140 3.78 -13.23 2.63
N LEU A 141 2.51 -12.86 2.74
CA LEU A 141 1.42 -13.59 2.08
C LEU A 141 1.55 -13.58 0.56
N GLY A 142 1.94 -12.44 -0.02
CA GLY A 142 2.20 -12.32 -1.45
C GLY A 142 3.31 -13.27 -1.93
N LEU A 143 4.43 -13.34 -1.18
CA LEU A 143 5.55 -14.24 -1.48
C LEU A 143 5.16 -15.71 -1.34
N MET A 144 4.48 -16.08 -0.25
CA MET A 144 4.01 -17.45 -0.03
C MET A 144 3.07 -17.91 -1.16
N LYS A 145 2.18 -17.02 -1.62
CA LYS A 145 1.31 -17.30 -2.76
C LYS A 145 2.09 -17.59 -4.05
N GLN A 146 3.21 -16.90 -4.30
CA GLN A 146 4.06 -17.18 -5.47
C GLN A 146 4.83 -18.48 -5.30
N PHE A 147 5.35 -18.75 -4.10
CA PHE A 147 6.01 -20.01 -3.78
C PHE A 147 5.07 -21.21 -4.03
N VAL A 148 3.87 -21.18 -3.46
CA VAL A 148 2.87 -22.25 -3.67
C VAL A 148 2.49 -22.42 -5.14
N LYS A 149 2.41 -21.33 -5.91
CA LYS A 149 2.16 -21.40 -7.37
C LYS A 149 3.29 -22.04 -8.17
N SER A 150 4.51 -22.03 -7.64
CA SER A 150 5.67 -22.67 -8.27
C SER A 150 5.86 -24.14 -7.88
N LEU A 151 5.12 -24.62 -6.87
CA LEU A 151 5.11 -26.03 -6.52
C LEU A 151 4.38 -26.86 -7.57
N ASP A 152 4.71 -28.15 -7.63
CA ASP A 152 4.00 -29.11 -8.46
C ASP A 152 2.53 -29.19 -8.02
N LYS A 153 1.62 -29.13 -8.99
CA LYS A 153 0.17 -29.09 -8.76
C LYS A 153 -0.40 -30.45 -8.39
N ASP A 154 0.30 -31.51 -8.78
CA ASP A 154 -0.14 -32.89 -8.58
C ASP A 154 0.57 -33.55 -7.37
N ALA A 155 1.41 -32.80 -6.66
CA ALA A 155 2.05 -33.27 -5.45
C ALA A 155 1.02 -33.44 -4.31
N PRO A 156 1.10 -34.53 -3.52
CA PRO A 156 0.28 -34.68 -2.33
C PRO A 156 0.57 -33.57 -1.32
N VAL A 157 -0.39 -33.30 -0.44
CA VAL A 157 -0.22 -32.31 0.64
C VAL A 157 1.01 -32.69 1.47
N SER A 158 2.09 -31.95 1.33
CA SER A 158 3.31 -32.13 2.11
C SER A 158 3.28 -31.21 3.32
N SER A 159 3.27 -31.79 4.52
CA SER A 159 3.54 -31.06 5.76
C SER A 159 4.98 -31.28 6.17
N THR A 160 5.72 -30.21 6.44
CA THR A 160 6.99 -30.28 7.14
C THR A 160 6.88 -29.31 8.30
N PHE A 161 6.84 -29.86 9.51
CA PHE A 161 6.96 -29.11 10.77
C PHE A 161 8.37 -29.30 11.29
#